data_AF-A0A954L9K6-F1
#
_entry.id   AF-A0A954L9K6-F1
#
_cell.length_a   1.000
_cell.length_b   1.000
_cell.length_c   1.000
_cell.angle_alpha   90.00
_cell.angle_beta   90.00
_cell.angle_gamma   90.00
#
_symmetry.space_group_name_H-M   'P 1'
#
loop_
_entity.id
_entity.type
_entity.pdbx_description
1 polymer ?
#
loop_
_entity_poly.entity_id
_entity_poly.type
_entity_poly.pdbx_seq_one_letter_code
_entity_poly.pdbx_strand_id
1 'polypeptide(L)'
;MKPGESYSTSLLTDLYQLTMAYGYWKQGKSEQRAVFHLFYRRNPFQGGYAIAAGLEPALRLIESLRFSEDDLDYLQSLTGRDGRPLFDQGFLNYLRQLRPTVDVAA
;
A
#
# COMPACT_ATOMS: atom_id res chain seq x y z
N MET A 1 -15.05 -15.23 5.00
CA MET A 1 -14.73 -14.86 3.60
C MET A 1 -15.80 -15.46 2.71
N LYS A 2 -16.62 -14.65 2.03
CA LYS A 2 -17.60 -15.18 1.07
C LYS A 2 -16.87 -15.48 -0.25
N PRO A 3 -17.07 -16.64 -0.88
CA PRO A 3 -16.52 -16.91 -2.20
C PRO A 3 -17.14 -15.92 -3.21
N GLY A 4 -16.32 -15.15 -3.93
CA GLY A 4 -16.75 -14.36 -5.09
C GLY A 4 -16.80 -12.82 -4.92
N GLU A 5 -16.58 -12.28 -3.73
CA GLU A 5 -16.40 -10.82 -3.55
C GLU A 5 -14.92 -10.44 -3.66
N SER A 6 -14.57 -9.64 -4.67
CA SER A 6 -13.26 -9.00 -4.78
C SER A 6 -13.33 -7.64 -4.10
N TYR A 7 -12.88 -7.59 -2.84
CA TYR A 7 -12.66 -6.32 -2.16
C TYR A 7 -11.29 -5.77 -2.54
N SER A 8 -11.22 -4.46 -2.79
CA SER A 8 -9.95 -3.80 -3.01
C SER A 8 -9.09 -3.85 -1.75
N THR A 9 -7.87 -4.37 -1.88
CA THR A 9 -6.88 -4.37 -0.81
C THR A 9 -6.01 -3.11 -0.82
N SER A 10 -6.24 -2.19 -1.76
CA SER A 10 -5.41 -0.99 -1.94
C SER A 10 -5.42 -0.07 -0.72
N LEU A 11 -6.57 0.01 -0.03
CA LEU A 11 -6.77 0.82 1.17
C LEU A 11 -6.56 0.03 2.46
N LEU A 12 -6.15 -1.25 2.39
CA LEU A 12 -5.74 -2.02 3.57
C LEU A 12 -4.32 -1.60 4.00
N THR A 13 -4.19 -0.35 4.39
CA THR A 13 -2.94 0.30 4.79
C THR A 13 -3.26 1.45 5.72
N ASP A 14 -2.29 1.89 6.51
CA ASP A 14 -2.47 3.09 7.32
C ASP A 14 -2.55 4.33 6.42
N LEU A 15 -3.43 5.28 6.74
CA LEU A 15 -3.55 6.57 6.03
C LEU A 15 -2.19 7.31 5.94
N TYR A 16 -1.31 7.08 6.91
CA TYR A 16 0.05 7.59 6.89
C TYR A 16 0.84 7.19 5.63
N GLN A 17 0.68 5.97 5.12
CA GLN A 17 1.39 5.52 3.93
C GLN A 17 0.96 6.30 2.68
N LEU A 18 -0.34 6.61 2.57
CA LEU A 18 -0.88 7.41 1.47
C LEU A 18 -0.44 8.87 1.55
N THR A 19 -0.41 9.45 2.76
CA THR A 19 0.07 10.83 2.96
C THR A 19 1.58 10.96 2.74
N MET A 20 2.38 9.93 3.09
CA MET A 20 3.79 9.85 2.72
C MET A 20 3.98 9.74 1.20
N ALA A 21 3.25 8.84 0.54
CA ALA A 21 3.29 8.68 -0.91
C ALA A 21 2.96 10.00 -1.62
N TYR A 22 1.95 10.72 -1.13
CA TYR A 22 1.61 12.05 -1.61
C TYR A 22 2.75 13.06 -1.44
N GLY A 23 3.42 13.05 -0.27
CA GLY A 23 4.60 13.87 -0.01
C GLY A 23 5.77 13.58 -0.96
N TYR A 24 6.04 12.31 -1.27
CA TYR A 24 7.05 11.93 -2.25
C TYR A 24 6.66 12.33 -3.67
N TRP A 25 5.40 12.12 -4.06
CA TRP A 25 4.87 12.50 -5.36
C TRP A 25 4.99 14.01 -5.60
N LYS A 26 4.62 14.84 -4.61
CA LYS A 26 4.77 16.31 -4.67
C LYS A 26 6.23 16.77 -4.80
N GLN A 27 7.17 16.00 -4.26
CA GLN A 27 8.60 16.27 -4.37
C GLN A 27 9.23 15.69 -5.65
N GLY A 28 8.47 15.04 -6.52
CA GLY A 28 9.00 14.37 -7.71
C GLY A 28 9.87 13.16 -7.39
N LYS A 29 9.67 12.52 -6.24
CA LYS A 29 10.46 11.38 -5.73
C LYS A 29 9.74 10.03 -5.83
N SER A 30 8.58 9.96 -6.50
CA SER A 30 7.79 8.72 -6.58
C SER A 30 8.57 7.56 -7.23
N GLU A 31 9.44 7.86 -8.19
CA GLU A 31 10.24 6.87 -8.93
C GLU A 31 11.63 6.63 -8.33
N GLN A 32 11.92 7.22 -7.16
CA GLN A 32 13.20 7.01 -6.49
C GLN A 32 13.30 5.56 -6.00
N ARG A 33 14.35 4.84 -6.42
CA ARG A 33 14.60 3.47 -5.97
C ARG A 33 14.78 3.42 -4.45
N ALA A 34 14.08 2.47 -3.82
CA ALA A 34 14.13 2.21 -2.39
C ALA A 34 14.26 0.70 -2.12
N VAL A 35 14.78 0.35 -0.95
CA VAL A 35 14.95 -1.03 -0.48
C VAL A 35 14.39 -1.15 0.93
N PHE A 36 13.59 -2.18 1.18
CA PHE A 36 13.02 -2.49 2.48
C PHE A 36 13.37 -3.92 2.88
N HIS A 37 13.65 -4.14 4.17
CA HIS A 37 13.94 -5.47 4.73
C HIS A 37 12.89 -5.83 5.77
N LEU A 38 12.32 -7.03 5.66
CA LEU A 38 11.39 -7.58 6.64
C LEU A 38 12.10 -8.64 7.48
N PHE A 39 12.13 -8.43 8.79
CA PHE A 39 12.66 -9.38 9.77
C PHE A 39 11.95 -9.19 11.11
N TYR A 40 11.97 -10.22 11.95
CA TYR A 40 11.49 -10.14 13.33
C TYR A 40 12.67 -10.11 14.31
N ARG A 41 12.48 -9.50 15.48
CA ARG A 41 13.57 -9.27 16.45
C ARG A 41 13.66 -10.32 17.55
N ARG A 42 12.60 -11.12 17.75
CA ARG A 42 12.49 -12.08 18.84
C ARG A 42 11.75 -13.32 18.36
N ASN A 43 12.24 -14.50 18.73
CA ASN A 43 11.54 -15.74 18.42
C ASN A 43 10.16 -15.76 19.11
N PRO A 44 9.09 -16.09 18.38
CA PRO A 44 7.79 -16.24 18.97
C PRO A 44 7.77 -17.43 19.95
N PHE A 45 6.89 -17.38 20.94
CA PHE A 45 6.66 -18.48 21.90
C PHE A 45 7.91 -18.94 22.69
N GLN A 46 8.95 -18.10 22.78
CA GLN A 46 10.25 -18.44 23.37
C GLN A 46 10.94 -19.65 22.69
N GLY A 47 10.61 -19.90 21.41
CA GLY A 47 11.19 -21.00 20.63
C GLY A 47 12.64 -20.73 20.17
N GLY A 48 13.29 -21.76 19.63
CA GLY A 48 14.65 -21.66 19.08
C GLY A 48 14.71 -21.06 17.67
N TYR A 49 13.62 -21.12 16.90
CA TYR A 49 13.52 -20.60 15.54
C TYR A 49 12.05 -20.37 15.15
N ALA A 50 11.82 -19.73 13.99
CA ALA A 50 10.52 -19.67 13.34
C ALA A 50 10.63 -20.16 11.89
N ILE A 51 9.53 -20.69 11.36
CA ILE A 51 9.41 -21.08 9.95
C ILE A 51 8.78 -19.92 9.18
N ALA A 52 9.42 -19.50 8.09
CA ALA A 52 8.85 -18.50 7.20
C ALA A 52 7.69 -19.11 6.40
N ALA A 53 6.55 -18.42 6.39
CA ALA A 53 5.36 -18.79 5.63
C ALA A 53 4.60 -17.53 5.19
N GLY A 54 3.84 -17.63 4.09
CA GLY A 54 3.02 -16.52 3.58
C GLY A 54 3.56 -15.80 2.35
N LEU A 55 4.61 -16.32 1.69
CA LEU A 55 5.16 -15.72 0.47
C LEU A 55 4.12 -15.66 -0.67
N GLU A 56 3.40 -16.75 -0.93
CA GLU A 56 2.38 -16.79 -1.99
C GLU A 56 1.28 -15.72 -1.81
N PRO A 57 0.58 -15.61 -0.65
CA PRO A 57 -0.43 -14.58 -0.48
C PRO A 57 0.17 -13.16 -0.53
N ALA A 58 1.43 -12.97 -0.10
CA ALA A 58 2.10 -11.68 -0.22
C ALA A 58 2.36 -11.28 -1.69
N LEU A 59 2.86 -12.22 -2.52
CA LEU A 59 3.05 -11.97 -3.95
C LEU A 59 1.72 -11.69 -4.65
N ARG A 60 0.68 -12.47 -4.34
CA ARG A 60 -0.67 -12.26 -4.88
C ARG A 60 -1.21 -10.87 -4.53
N LEU A 61 -0.96 -10.37 -3.31
CA LEU A 61 -1.35 -9.02 -2.90
C LEU A 61 -0.63 -7.96 -3.76
N ILE A 62 0.68 -8.10 -3.96
CA ILE A 62 1.48 -7.16 -4.76
C ILE A 62 0.99 -7.14 -6.22
N GLU A 63 0.79 -8.31 -6.82
CA GLU A 63 0.38 -8.44 -8.23
C GLU A 63 -1.01 -7.85 -8.49
N SER A 64 -1.94 -8.06 -7.55
CA SER A 64 -3.34 -7.61 -7.64
C SER A 64 -3.58 -6.19 -7.15
N LEU A 65 -2.57 -5.50 -6.59
CA LEU A 65 -2.74 -4.16 -6.02
C LEU A 65 -3.19 -3.14 -7.07
N ARG A 66 -4.45 -2.70 -6.97
CA ARG A 66 -5.07 -1.70 -7.85
C ARG A 66 -6.03 -0.86 -7.02
N PHE A 67 -6.03 0.46 -7.23
CA PHE A 67 -7.07 1.31 -6.69
C PHE A 67 -8.33 1.17 -7.56
N SER A 68 -9.46 0.82 -6.95
CA SER A 68 -10.77 0.85 -7.58
C SER A 68 -11.29 2.29 -7.66
N GLU A 69 -12.35 2.54 -8.43
CA GLU A 69 -12.98 3.87 -8.42
C GLU A 69 -13.59 4.18 -7.04
N ASP A 70 -14.18 3.20 -6.34
CA ASP A 70 -14.67 3.39 -4.97
C ASP A 70 -13.56 3.81 -4.00
N ASP A 71 -12.35 3.25 -4.15
CA ASP A 71 -11.19 3.67 -3.35
C ASP A 71 -10.84 5.13 -3.62
N LEU A 72 -10.82 5.53 -4.89
CA LEU A 72 -10.45 6.88 -5.33
C LEU A 72 -11.51 7.90 -4.90
N ASP A 73 -12.79 7.56 -5.00
CA ASP A 73 -13.91 8.38 -4.53
C ASP A 73 -13.84 8.59 -3.02
N TYR A 74 -13.55 7.52 -2.27
CA TYR A 74 -13.31 7.62 -0.84
C TYR A 74 -12.14 8.58 -0.53
N LEU A 75 -10.99 8.40 -1.19
CA LEU A 75 -9.82 9.26 -0.99
C LEU A 75 -10.09 10.72 -1.39
N GLN A 76 -10.88 10.96 -2.43
CA GLN A 76 -11.29 12.30 -2.86
C GLN A 76 -12.17 12.99 -1.81
N SER A 77 -12.99 12.23 -1.07
CA SER A 77 -13.85 12.76 -0.01
C SER A 77 -13.09 13.19 1.26
N LEU A 78 -11.85 12.72 1.44
CA LEU A 78 -11.07 13.00 2.64
C LEU A 78 -10.63 14.47 2.67
N THR A 79 -10.75 15.09 3.85
CA THR A 79 -10.33 16.47 4.09
C THR A 79 -9.24 16.55 5.14
N GLY A 80 -8.32 17.49 4.97
CA GLY A 80 -7.33 17.86 5.95
C GLY A 80 -7.93 18.64 7.12
N ARG A 81 -7.09 18.93 8.12
CA ARG A 81 -7.50 19.76 9.28
C ARG A 81 -7.89 21.19 8.89
N ASP A 82 -7.46 21.64 7.73
CA ASP A 82 -7.79 22.94 7.14
C ASP A 82 -9.10 22.94 6.33
N GLY A 83 -9.84 21.83 6.33
CA GLY A 83 -11.11 21.66 5.62
C GLY A 83 -10.98 21.53 4.11
N ARG A 84 -9.76 21.43 3.58
CA ARG A 84 -9.49 21.26 2.14
C ARG A 84 -9.32 19.79 1.79
N PRO A 85 -9.48 19.39 0.51
CA PRO A 85 -9.19 18.03 0.09
C PRO A 85 -7.79 17.60 0.53
N LEU A 86 -7.68 16.40 1.11
CA LEU A 86 -6.41 15.87 1.61
C LEU A 86 -5.45 15.54 0.46
N PHE A 87 -6.00 15.11 -0.68
CA PHE A 87 -5.26 14.73 -1.87
C PHE A 87 -5.76 15.53 -3.08
N ASP A 88 -4.82 16.06 -3.87
CA ASP A 88 -5.17 16.75 -5.10
C ASP A 88 -5.52 15.73 -6.21
N GLN A 89 -6.33 16.16 -7.18
CA GLN A 89 -6.78 15.31 -8.29
C GLN A 89 -5.63 14.67 -9.09
N GLY A 90 -4.49 15.37 -9.21
CA GLY A 90 -3.30 14.85 -9.88
C GLY A 90 -2.73 13.59 -9.19
N PHE A 91 -2.76 13.54 -7.86
CA PHE A 91 -2.31 12.37 -7.12
C PHE A 91 -3.30 11.21 -7.22
N LEU A 92 -4.61 11.49 -7.19
CA LEU A 92 -5.63 10.46 -7.41
C LEU A 92 -5.52 9.83 -8.81
N ASN A 93 -5.24 10.65 -9.83
CA ASN A 93 -4.97 10.15 -11.18
C ASN A 93 -3.70 9.29 -11.24
N TYR A 94 -2.66 9.63 -10.47
CA TYR A 94 -1.47 8.81 -10.32
C TYR A 94 -1.79 7.45 -9.68
N LEU A 95 -2.56 7.44 -8.57
CA LEU A 95 -2.98 6.19 -7.89
C LEU A 95 -3.80 5.27 -8.81
N ARG A 96 -4.70 5.83 -9.63
CA ARG A 96 -5.49 5.08 -10.63
C ARG A 96 -4.59 4.27 -11.58
N GLN A 97 -3.47 4.85 -11.98
CA GLN A 97 -2.53 4.24 -12.93
C GLN A 97 -1.46 3.39 -12.25
N LEU A 98 -1.34 3.45 -10.92
CA LEU A 98 -0.29 2.79 -10.18
C LEU A 98 -0.27 1.28 -10.47
N ARG A 99 0.92 0.79 -10.79
CA ARG A 99 1.24 -0.64 -10.92
C ARG A 99 2.54 -0.87 -10.17
N PRO A 100 2.56 -1.69 -9.11
CA PRO A 100 3.80 -1.98 -8.41
C PRO A 100 4.85 -2.58 -9.34
N THR A 101 6.05 -2.04 -9.26
CA THR A 101 7.24 -2.60 -9.90
C THR A 101 8.25 -2.87 -8.79
N VAL A 102 8.38 -4.14 -8.41
CA VAL A 102 9.19 -4.55 -7.25
C VAL A 102 9.94 -5.83 -7.56
N ASP A 103 11.17 -5.90 -7.07
CA ASP A 103 11.94 -7.14 -6.99
C ASP A 103 11.79 -7.70 -5.57
N VAL A 104 11.43 -8.97 -5.45
CA VAL A 104 11.27 -9.66 -4.15
C VAL A 104 12.32 -10.74 -4.02
N ALA A 105 13.12 -10.66 -2.95
CA ALA A 105 14.02 -11.73 -2.51
C ALA A 105 13.51 -12.28 -1.17
N ALA A 106 13.30 -13.59 -1.11
CA ALA A 106 12.74 -14.28 0.06
C ALA A 106 13.52 -15.57 0.34
#